data_AF-A0A9N9IMI8-F1
#
_entry.id   AF-A0A9N9IMI8-F1
#
_cell.length_a   1.000
_cell.length_b   1.000
_cell.length_c   1.000
_cell.angle_alpha   90.00
_cell.angle_beta   90.00
_cell.angle_gamma   90.00
#
_symmetry.space_group_name_H-M   'P 1'
#
loop_
_entity.id
_entity.type
_entity.pdbx_description
1 polymer ?
#
loop_
_entity_poly.entity_id
_entity_poly.type
_entity_poly.pdbx_seq_one_letter_code
_entity_poly.pdbx_strand_id
1 'polypeptide(L)'
;LINVVKAGLYYRKPKDGKFMQNHKERIKKLRQAKDPEEYILNSAMTIFPNEDKYNKTMNDCKAWYGNDSKIYTSIMELYKLYYNLAKDYFIKEVQIDKEAEDFLNL
;
A
#
# COMPACT_ATOMS: atom_id res chain seq x y z
N LEU A 1 -8.57 4.20 0.54
CA LEU A 1 -8.62 3.57 1.88
C LEU A 1 -10.05 3.33 2.37
N ILE A 2 -10.87 4.36 2.60
CA ILE A 2 -12.24 4.21 3.13
C ILE A 2 -13.11 3.29 2.25
N ASN A 3 -12.99 3.38 0.93
CA ASN A 3 -13.73 2.50 0.00
C ASN A 3 -13.40 1.02 0.21
N VAL A 4 -12.17 0.67 0.59
CA VAL A 4 -11.77 -0.71 0.90
C VAL A 4 -12.47 -1.21 2.16
N VAL A 5 -12.57 -0.36 3.19
CA VAL A 5 -13.33 -0.69 4.42
C VAL A 5 -14.82 -0.84 4.12
N LYS A 6 -15.41 0.07 3.32
CA LYS A 6 -16.81 -0.05 2.88
C LYS A 6 -17.07 -1.34 2.11
N ALA A 7 -16.16 -1.73 1.23
CA ALA A 7 -16.24 -3.00 0.50
C ALA A 7 -16.12 -4.22 1.44
N GLY A 8 -15.22 -4.18 2.42
CA GLY A 8 -15.12 -5.22 3.45
C GLY A 8 -16.42 -5.40 4.25
N LEU A 9 -17.04 -4.30 4.66
CA LEU A 9 -18.35 -4.32 5.34
C LEU A 9 -19.46 -4.88 4.43
N TYR A 10 -19.47 -4.52 3.15
CA TYR A 10 -20.44 -5.03 2.17
C TYR A 10 -20.40 -6.56 2.08
N TYR A 11 -19.20 -7.16 2.06
CA TYR A 11 -19.02 -8.62 2.07
C TYR A 11 -18.97 -9.23 3.48
N ARG A 12 -19.38 -8.49 4.52
CA ARG A 12 -19.41 -8.97 5.91
C ARG A 12 -18.08 -9.54 6.41
N LYS A 13 -16.94 -9.00 5.97
CA LYS A 13 -15.63 -9.39 6.51
C LYS A 13 -15.62 -9.13 8.03
N PRO A 14 -15.04 -10.04 8.85
CA PRO A 14 -14.99 -9.87 10.30
C PRO A 14 -14.31 -8.55 10.67
N LYS A 15 -14.98 -7.75 11.52
CA LYS A 15 -14.49 -6.40 11.89
C LYS A 15 -13.16 -6.47 12.64
N ASP A 16 -12.99 -7.48 13.48
CA ASP A 16 -11.77 -7.83 14.22
C ASP A 16 -10.74 -8.58 13.35
N GLY A 17 -11.13 -9.02 12.15
CA GLY A 17 -10.24 -9.70 11.21
C GLY A 17 -9.13 -8.79 10.66
N LYS A 18 -7.99 -9.41 10.32
CA LYS A 18 -6.77 -8.75 9.83
C LYS A 18 -7.02 -7.77 8.69
N PHE A 19 -7.89 -8.12 7.73
CA PHE A 19 -8.26 -7.24 6.62
C PHE A 19 -8.84 -5.90 7.12
N MET A 20 -9.86 -5.97 7.98
CA MET A 20 -10.55 -4.79 8.49
C MET A 20 -9.66 -3.96 9.42
N GLN A 21 -8.93 -4.62 10.33
CA GLN A 21 -8.05 -3.93 11.29
C GLN A 21 -6.88 -3.23 10.59
N ASN A 22 -6.25 -3.86 9.60
CA ASN A 22 -5.14 -3.25 8.85
C ASN A 22 -5.58 -1.96 8.13
N HIS A 23 -6.74 -1.98 7.47
CA HIS A 23 -7.24 -0.78 6.79
C HIS A 23 -7.75 0.29 7.76
N LYS A 24 -8.35 -0.10 8.90
CA LYS A 24 -8.73 0.83 9.98
C LYS A 24 -7.49 1.56 10.52
N GLU A 25 -6.43 0.84 10.82
CA GLU A 25 -5.22 1.42 11.40
C GLU A 25 -4.54 2.39 10.44
N ARG A 26 -4.46 2.04 9.15
CA ARG A 26 -3.93 2.95 8.11
C ARG A 26 -4.72 4.26 8.02
N ILE A 27 -6.05 4.21 8.12
CA ILE A 27 -6.90 5.42 8.14
C ILE A 27 -6.66 6.24 9.41
N LYS A 28 -6.54 5.57 10.56
CA LYS A 28 -6.29 6.24 11.84
C LYS A 28 -4.95 6.98 11.81
N LYS A 29 -3.88 6.31 11.40
CA LYS A 29 -2.55 6.92 11.27
C LYS A 29 -2.55 8.09 10.30
N LEU A 30 -3.18 7.96 9.13
CA LEU A 30 -3.30 9.05 8.16
C LEU A 30 -4.00 10.30 8.76
N ARG A 31 -5.06 10.10 9.55
CA ARG A 31 -5.78 11.22 10.19
C ARG A 31 -5.03 11.86 11.36
N GLN A 32 -4.10 11.13 11.97
CA GLN A 32 -3.30 11.57 13.11
C GLN A 32 -1.94 12.12 12.69
N ALA A 33 -1.54 11.94 11.43
CA ALA A 33 -0.29 12.45 10.91
C ALA A 33 -0.27 13.98 10.99
N LYS A 34 0.88 14.52 11.42
CA LYS A 34 1.14 15.97 11.41
C LYS A 34 1.03 16.52 9.99
N ASP A 35 1.57 15.77 9.03
CA ASP A 35 1.43 16.00 7.60
C ASP A 35 0.84 14.75 6.93
N PRO A 36 -0.47 14.76 6.60
CA PRO A 36 -1.12 13.63 5.93
C PRO A 36 -0.62 13.37 4.50
N GLU A 37 -0.13 14.40 3.80
CA GLU A 37 0.36 14.28 2.42
C GLU A 37 1.73 13.59 2.40
N GLU A 38 2.63 14.02 3.27
CA GLU A 38 3.92 13.37 3.46
C GLU A 38 3.73 11.92 3.95
N TYR A 39 2.83 11.71 4.92
CA TYR A 39 2.55 10.36 5.44
C TYR A 39 2.04 9.40 4.34
N ILE A 40 1.14 9.87 3.47
CA ILE A 40 0.59 9.02 2.41
C ILE A 40 1.62 8.73 1.32
N LEU A 41 2.47 9.71 0.98
CA LEU A 41 3.59 9.54 0.06
C LEU A 41 4.60 8.51 0.58
N ASN A 42 5.06 8.66 1.83
CA ASN A 42 6.01 7.73 2.46
C ASN A 42 5.42 6.31 2.57
N SER A 43 4.12 6.21 2.88
CA SER A 43 3.41 4.92 2.88
C SER A 43 3.38 4.29 1.49
N ALA A 44 3.15 5.09 0.44
CA ALA A 44 3.13 4.61 -0.93
C ALA A 44 4.51 4.11 -1.38
N MET A 45 5.58 4.86 -1.08
CA MET A 45 6.97 4.48 -1.36
C MET A 45 7.36 3.18 -0.66
N THR A 46 6.96 2.99 0.60
CA THR A 46 7.23 1.75 1.35
C THR A 46 6.50 0.54 0.75
N ILE A 47 5.25 0.74 0.29
CA ILE A 47 4.43 -0.35 -0.27
C ILE A 47 4.91 -0.71 -1.69
N PHE A 48 5.27 0.30 -2.48
CA PHE A 48 5.73 0.18 -3.86
C PHE A 48 7.08 0.88 -4.04
N PRO A 49 8.18 0.24 -3.61
CA PRO A 49 9.53 0.78 -3.78
C PRO A 49 10.04 0.68 -5.23
N ASN A 50 9.44 -0.19 -6.05
CA ASN A 50 9.79 -0.41 -7.45
C ASN A 50 8.61 -1.01 -8.25
N GLU A 51 8.79 -1.05 -9.57
CA GLU A 51 7.80 -1.54 -10.55
C GLU A 51 7.45 -3.02 -10.33
N ASP A 52 8.45 -3.87 -10.07
CA ASP A 52 8.26 -5.32 -9.87
C ASP A 52 7.37 -5.61 -8.67
N LYS A 53 7.59 -4.89 -7.56
CA LYS A 53 6.78 -5.03 -6.35
C LYS A 53 5.33 -4.63 -6.61
N TYR A 54 5.10 -3.57 -7.38
CA TYR A 54 3.77 -3.17 -7.80
C TYR A 54 3.10 -4.26 -8.65
N ASN A 55 3.75 -4.72 -9.72
CA ASN A 55 3.21 -5.74 -10.62
C ASN A 55 2.87 -7.05 -9.89
N LYS A 56 3.77 -7.52 -9.02
CA LYS A 56 3.51 -8.69 -8.18
C LYS A 56 2.29 -8.49 -7.29
N THR A 57 2.19 -7.34 -6.61
CA THR A 57 1.08 -7.03 -5.71
C THR A 57 -0.26 -6.98 -6.44
N MET A 58 -0.28 -6.47 -7.68
CA MET A 58 -1.50 -6.43 -8.50
C MET A 58 -1.97 -7.84 -8.92
N ASN A 59 -1.03 -8.73 -9.26
CA ASN A 59 -1.31 -10.13 -9.56
C ASN A 59 -1.84 -10.88 -8.32
N ASP A 60 -1.18 -10.73 -7.16
CA ASP A 60 -1.60 -11.33 -5.89
C ASP A 60 -3.00 -10.84 -5.48
N CYS A 61 -3.28 -9.54 -5.65
CA CYS A 61 -4.59 -8.96 -5.37
C CYS A 61 -5.70 -9.59 -6.23
N LYS A 62 -5.43 -9.85 -7.52
CA LYS A 62 -6.38 -10.53 -8.41
C LYS A 62 -6.61 -11.97 -7.96
N ALA A 63 -5.56 -12.70 -7.57
CA ALA A 63 -5.67 -14.06 -7.08
C ALA A 63 -6.49 -14.17 -5.79
N TRP A 64 -6.30 -13.25 -4.83
CA TRP A 64 -6.99 -13.31 -3.54
C TRP A 64 -8.41 -12.77 -3.56
N TYR A 65 -8.68 -11.72 -4.32
CA TYR A 65 -9.93 -10.98 -4.24
C TYR A 65 -10.74 -10.99 -5.53
N GLY A 66 -10.30 -11.67 -6.60
CA GLY A 66 -10.96 -11.66 -7.90
C GLY A 66 -12.46 -12.01 -7.88
N ASN A 67 -12.89 -12.85 -6.93
CA ASN A 67 -14.30 -13.21 -6.74
C ASN A 67 -15.10 -12.17 -5.92
N ASP A 68 -14.42 -11.35 -5.11
CA ASP A 68 -15.02 -10.29 -4.29
C ASP A 68 -14.91 -8.94 -5.03
N SER A 69 -15.68 -8.77 -6.12
CA SER A 69 -15.49 -7.67 -7.09
C SER A 69 -15.36 -6.28 -6.48
N LYS A 70 -16.18 -5.89 -5.48
CA LYS A 70 -16.05 -4.56 -4.85
C LYS A 70 -14.77 -4.43 -4.02
N ILE A 71 -14.33 -5.50 -3.35
CA ILE A 71 -13.06 -5.49 -2.60
C ILE A 71 -11.91 -5.34 -3.59
N TYR A 72 -11.89 -6.20 -4.62
CA TYR A 72 -10.88 -6.16 -5.66
C TYR A 72 -10.76 -4.77 -6.31
N THR A 73 -11.85 -4.21 -6.82
CA THR A 73 -11.85 -2.89 -7.46
C THR A 73 -11.36 -1.80 -6.50
N SER A 74 -11.83 -1.80 -5.24
CA SER A 74 -11.43 -0.79 -4.26
C SER A 74 -9.94 -0.85 -3.87
N ILE A 75 -9.34 -2.05 -3.83
CA ILE A 75 -7.91 -2.23 -3.57
C ILE A 75 -7.09 -1.83 -4.79
N MET A 76 -7.52 -2.22 -5.99
CA MET A 76 -6.85 -1.88 -7.24
C MET A 76 -6.79 -0.36 -7.45
N GLU A 77 -7.88 0.35 -7.19
CA GLU A 77 -7.89 1.82 -7.24
C GLU A 77 -6.92 2.42 -6.22
N LEU A 78 -6.90 1.91 -4.99
CA LEU A 78 -5.97 2.35 -3.95
C LEU A 78 -4.51 2.12 -4.34
N TYR A 79 -4.20 0.95 -4.89
CA TYR A 79 -2.84 0.61 -5.29
C TYR A 79 -2.36 1.41 -6.50
N LYS A 80 -3.24 1.69 -7.47
CA LYS A 80 -2.93 2.61 -8.57
C LYS A 80 -2.61 4.02 -8.07
N LEU A 81 -3.37 4.52 -7.10
CA LEU A 81 -3.08 5.83 -6.49
C LEU A 81 -1.72 5.85 -5.81
N TYR A 82 -1.38 4.81 -5.04
CA TYR A 82 -0.08 4.71 -4.38
C TYR A 82 1.06 4.57 -5.38
N TYR A 83 0.90 3.76 -6.43
CA TYR A 83 1.88 3.66 -7.50
C TYR A 83 2.16 5.03 -8.12
N ASN A 84 1.12 5.80 -8.46
CA ASN A 84 1.29 7.13 -9.04
C ASN A 84 1.98 8.12 -8.11
N LEU A 85 1.82 7.98 -6.79
CA LEU A 85 2.55 8.78 -5.80
C LEU A 85 4.02 8.36 -5.69
N ALA A 86 4.31 7.07 -5.79
CA ALA A 86 5.62 6.50 -5.47
C ALA A 86 6.57 6.36 -6.67
N LYS A 87 6.06 6.24 -7.90
CA LYS A 87 6.85 5.86 -9.09
C LYS A 87 8.05 6.76 -9.38
N ASP A 88 7.93 8.06 -9.09
CA ASP A 88 9.00 9.03 -9.33
C ASP A 88 10.10 8.95 -8.24
N TYR A 89 9.84 8.20 -7.17
CA TYR A 89 10.72 7.96 -6.03
C TYR A 89 11.19 6.50 -5.94
N PHE A 90 11.02 5.72 -7.02
CA PHE A 90 11.48 4.34 -7.02
C PHE A 90 12.98 4.25 -6.76
N ILE A 91 13.30 3.29 -5.91
CA ILE A 91 14.65 3.08 -5.43
C ILE A 91 15.54 2.72 -6.60
N LYS A 92 16.66 3.43 -6.72
CA LYS A 92 17.70 3.12 -7.71
C LYS A 92 18.72 2.19 -7.08
N GLU A 93 19.22 1.23 -7.84
CA GLU A 93 20.23 0.26 -7.38
C GLU A 93 21.45 0.95 -6.76
N VAL A 94 21.95 2.01 -7.41
CA VAL A 94 23.04 2.87 -6.90
C VAL A 94 22.74 3.51 -5.53
N GLN A 95 21.48 3.74 -5.18
CA GLN A 95 21.12 4.25 -3.84
C GLN A 95 21.18 3.13 -2.79
N ILE A 96 20.76 1.93 -3.15
CA ILE A 96 20.83 0.75 -2.27
C ILE A 96 22.28 0.36 -2.00
N ASP A 97 23.13 0.36 -3.01
CA ASP A 97 24.54 -0.01 -2.83
C ASP A 97 25.22 0.94 -1.84
N LYS A 98 24.99 2.25 -1.98
CA LYS A 98 25.49 3.25 -1.03
C LYS A 98 24.91 3.09 0.37
N GLU A 99 23.60 2.88 0.48
CA GLU A 99 22.96 2.68 1.78
C GLU A 99 23.45 1.39 2.46
N ALA A 100 23.78 0.36 1.67
CA ALA A 100 24.39 -0.87 2.16
C ALA A 100 25.85 -0.68 2.60
N GLU A 101 26.67 0.04 1.82
CA GLU A 101 28.05 0.40 2.20
C GLU A 101 28.06 1.21 3.50
N ASP A 102 27.24 2.26 3.58
CA ASP A 102 27.07 3.11 4.77
C ASP A 102 26.60 2.27 5.98
N PHE A 103 25.61 1.38 5.80
CA PHE A 103 25.11 0.52 6.88
C PHE A 103 26.16 -0.48 7.37
N LEU A 104 27.00 -0.99 6.47
CA LEU A 104 28.07 -1.95 6.78
C LEU A 104 29.35 -1.27 7.27
N ASN A 105 29.45 0.06 7.21
CA ASN A 105 30.65 0.86 7.50
C ASN A 105 31.86 0.44 6.65
N LEU A 106 31.64 0.20 5.35
CA LEU A 106 32.67 -0.06 4.34
C LEU A 106 33.13 1.24 3.67
#